data_AF-A0A7X1WJH2-F1
#
_entry.id   AF-A0A7X1WJH2-F1
#
_cell.length_a   1.000
_cell.length_b   1.000
_cell.length_c   1.000
_cell.angle_alpha   90.00
_cell.angle_beta   90.00
_cell.angle_gamma   90.00
#
_symmetry.space_group_name_H-M   'P 1'
#
loop_
_entity.id
_entity.type
_entity.pdbx_description
1 polymer ?
#
loop_
_entity_poly.entity_id
_entity_poly.type
_entity_poly.pdbx_seq_one_letter_code
_entity_poly.pdbx_strand_id
1 'polypeptide(L)'
;MLIPHTELDPQTLDQLLNDYVTRDGTADGTYTTLEERKAQLLKSLEREEAFITFNHEYQQACLIPRQEAPAEALSEFESAKAKRVLEREEAAYEAKCKEGFDQLYQKMQDSETFPIPLGRTVQTHGVHVLQVEGKVSLLDLQEVLRKHSLGDYGLVSWGDKLKNLEAIAKKDYMLSRYEVRGHSLCVEMMTGHPQTMVRLPSDY
;
A
#
# COMPACT_ATOMS: atom_id res chain seq x y z
N MET A 1 -21.79 8.05 -9.73
CA MET A 1 -20.45 7.48 -9.51
C MET A 1 -19.76 7.34 -10.85
N LEU A 2 -18.59 7.95 -11.03
CA LEU A 2 -17.80 7.85 -12.25
C LEU A 2 -16.79 6.71 -12.13
N ILE A 3 -16.62 5.94 -13.19
CA ILE A 3 -15.79 4.74 -13.24
C ILE A 3 -14.60 5.02 -14.16
N PRO A 4 -13.35 4.81 -13.70
CA PRO A 4 -12.18 4.90 -14.57
C PRO A 4 -12.25 3.83 -15.67
N HIS A 5 -11.96 4.21 -16.91
CA HIS A 5 -11.92 3.27 -18.04
C HIS A 5 -10.90 2.12 -17.82
N THR A 6 -9.88 2.35 -17.00
CA THR A 6 -8.85 1.36 -16.64
C THR A 6 -9.32 0.28 -15.65
N GLU A 7 -10.49 0.44 -15.03
CA GLU A 7 -11.05 -0.55 -14.09
C GLU A 7 -12.05 -1.51 -14.74
N LEU A 8 -12.49 -1.22 -15.96
CA LEU A 8 -13.36 -2.12 -16.70
C LEU A 8 -12.54 -3.25 -17.30
N ASP A 9 -13.15 -4.44 -17.33
CA ASP A 9 -12.62 -5.52 -18.13
C ASP A 9 -12.47 -5.06 -19.61
N PRO A 10 -11.35 -5.37 -20.29
CA PRO A 10 -11.11 -4.87 -21.64
C PRO A 10 -12.20 -5.20 -22.65
N GLN A 11 -12.85 -6.37 -22.53
CA GLN A 11 -13.96 -6.74 -23.42
C GLN A 11 -15.21 -5.92 -23.11
N THR A 12 -15.48 -5.67 -21.83
CA THR A 12 -16.59 -4.83 -21.38
C THR A 12 -16.41 -3.38 -21.84
N LEU A 13 -15.19 -2.84 -21.75
CA LEU A 13 -14.87 -1.52 -22.26
C LEU A 13 -15.04 -1.44 -23.79
N ASP A 14 -14.52 -2.41 -24.54
CA ASP A 14 -14.68 -2.42 -26.01
C ASP A 14 -16.15 -2.49 -26.43
N GLN A 15 -16.96 -3.29 -25.75
CA GLN A 15 -18.41 -3.36 -25.98
C GLN A 15 -19.09 -2.01 -25.69
N LEU A 16 -18.78 -1.37 -24.56
CA LEU A 16 -19.33 -0.05 -24.22
C LEU A 16 -18.94 1.01 -25.26
N LEU A 17 -17.68 1.02 -25.70
CA LEU A 17 -17.21 1.93 -26.75
C LEU A 17 -17.95 1.66 -28.06
N ASN A 18 -18.11 0.39 -28.44
CA ASN A 18 -18.81 -0.03 -29.65
C ASN A 18 -20.29 0.42 -29.63
N ASP A 19 -21.00 0.17 -28.54
CA ASP A 19 -22.41 0.54 -28.39
C ASP A 19 -22.62 2.06 -28.48
N TYR A 20 -21.67 2.83 -27.96
CA TYR A 20 -21.73 4.29 -28.03
C TYR A 20 -21.52 4.81 -29.46
N VAL A 21 -20.46 4.35 -30.14
CA VAL A 21 -20.15 4.82 -31.50
C VAL A 21 -21.14 4.32 -32.56
N THR A 22 -21.93 3.29 -32.25
CA THR A 22 -22.98 2.76 -33.12
C THR A 22 -24.38 3.31 -32.84
N ARG A 23 -24.65 3.80 -31.61
CA ARG A 23 -25.93 4.45 -31.24
C ARG A 23 -26.09 5.82 -31.90
N ASP A 24 -25.03 6.61 -31.92
CA ASP A 24 -25.06 7.84 -32.68
C ASP A 24 -24.86 7.51 -34.15
N GLY A 25 -25.87 7.84 -34.97
CA GLY A 25 -25.64 8.15 -36.36
C GLY A 25 -24.70 9.36 -36.45
N THR A 26 -23.42 9.18 -36.10
CA THR A 26 -22.29 10.07 -36.35
C THR A 26 -22.05 10.08 -37.85
N ALA A 27 -23.05 10.59 -38.56
CA ALA A 27 -23.02 10.98 -39.95
C ALA A 27 -22.48 12.42 -39.98
N ASP A 28 -21.28 12.63 -39.44
CA ASP A 28 -20.58 13.92 -39.49
C ASP A 28 -20.06 14.21 -40.91
N GLY A 29 -20.62 13.57 -41.95
CA GLY A 29 -20.16 13.63 -43.34
C GLY A 29 -18.71 13.15 -43.54
N THR A 30 -18.08 12.59 -42.51
CA THR A 30 -16.66 12.21 -42.50
C THR A 30 -16.52 10.69 -42.57
N TYR A 31 -15.67 10.23 -43.49
CA TYR A 31 -15.32 8.82 -43.69
C TYR A 31 -14.38 8.33 -42.57
N THR A 32 -14.88 8.24 -41.34
CA THR A 32 -14.15 7.62 -40.23
C THR A 32 -14.64 6.21 -39.98
N THR A 33 -13.72 5.27 -39.82
CA THR A 33 -14.00 3.87 -39.51
C THR A 33 -14.46 3.70 -38.06
N LEU A 34 -15.11 2.57 -37.75
CA LEU A 34 -15.56 2.23 -36.40
C LEU A 34 -14.39 2.25 -35.39
N GLU A 35 -13.25 1.66 -35.78
CA GLU A 35 -12.05 1.59 -34.94
C GLU A 35 -11.44 2.97 -34.68
N GLU A 36 -11.45 3.87 -35.67
CA GLU A 36 -10.99 5.25 -35.48
C GLU A 36 -11.88 6.02 -34.49
N ARG A 37 -13.19 5.80 -34.55
CA ARG A 37 -14.17 6.41 -33.63
C ARG A 37 -13.99 5.89 -32.20
N LYS A 38 -13.82 4.57 -32.04
CA LYS A 38 -13.48 3.96 -30.74
C LYS A 38 -12.19 4.54 -30.17
N ALA A 39 -11.14 4.64 -30.99
CA ALA A 39 -9.86 5.21 -30.58
C ALA A 39 -9.98 6.70 -30.20
N GLN A 40 -10.82 7.47 -30.89
CA GLN A 40 -11.09 8.87 -30.54
C GLN A 40 -11.84 8.97 -29.21
N LEU A 41 -12.84 8.13 -28.98
CA LEU A 41 -13.60 8.08 -27.74
C LEU A 41 -12.72 7.65 -26.56
N LEU A 42 -11.84 6.67 -26.76
CA LEU A 42 -10.84 6.28 -25.76
C LEU A 42 -9.90 7.44 -25.40
N LYS A 43 -9.42 8.21 -26.39
CA LYS A 43 -8.63 9.43 -26.14
C LYS A 43 -9.40 10.47 -25.34
N SER A 44 -10.71 10.62 -25.58
CA SER A 44 -11.55 11.53 -24.77
C SER A 44 -11.74 11.03 -23.34
N LEU A 45 -11.79 9.72 -23.11
CA LEU A 45 -11.76 9.14 -21.76
C LEU A 45 -10.41 9.36 -21.06
N GLU A 46 -9.30 9.21 -21.79
CA GLU A 46 -7.95 9.49 -21.28
C GLU A 46 -7.74 10.96 -20.93
N ARG A 47 -8.33 11.87 -21.70
CA ARG A 47 -8.31 13.32 -21.49
C ARG A 47 -9.35 13.82 -20.50
N GLU A 48 -10.17 12.93 -19.95
CA GLU A 48 -11.25 13.26 -19.01
C GLU A 48 -12.29 14.24 -19.60
N GLU A 49 -12.46 14.20 -20.92
CA GLU A 49 -13.50 14.92 -21.68
C GLU A 49 -14.83 14.16 -21.65
N ALA A 50 -14.78 12.85 -21.43
CA ALA A 50 -15.91 11.97 -21.20
C ALA A 50 -15.63 11.04 -20.02
N PHE A 51 -16.68 10.51 -19.40
CA PHE A 51 -16.60 9.59 -18.27
C PHE A 51 -17.57 8.44 -18.43
N ILE A 52 -17.21 7.31 -17.83
CA ILE A 52 -18.10 6.17 -17.71
C ILE A 52 -18.85 6.32 -16.38
N THR A 53 -20.16 6.13 -16.42
CA THR A 53 -21.02 6.12 -15.24
C THR A 53 -21.89 4.87 -15.27
N PHE A 54 -22.42 4.47 -14.13
CA PHE A 54 -23.36 3.36 -14.05
C PHE A 54 -24.78 3.90 -13.89
N ASN A 55 -25.65 3.58 -14.85
CA ASN A 55 -27.05 3.91 -14.77
C ASN A 55 -27.79 2.82 -13.96
N HIS A 56 -28.22 3.16 -12.76
CA HIS A 56 -28.91 2.23 -11.86
C HIS A 56 -30.32 1.86 -12.31
N GLU A 57 -30.99 2.70 -13.11
CA GLU A 57 -32.34 2.43 -13.61
C GLU A 57 -32.31 1.30 -14.65
N TYR A 58 -31.32 1.34 -15.54
CA TYR A 58 -31.17 0.35 -16.61
C TYR A 58 -30.09 -0.71 -16.32
N GLN A 59 -29.48 -0.66 -15.13
CA GLN A 59 -28.39 -1.54 -14.70
C GLN A 59 -27.26 -1.70 -15.73
N GLN A 60 -26.89 -0.61 -16.40
CA GLN A 60 -25.92 -0.62 -17.48
C GLN A 60 -24.88 0.49 -17.31
N ALA A 61 -23.65 0.22 -17.75
CA ALA A 61 -22.65 1.26 -17.92
C ALA A 61 -23.02 2.15 -19.10
N CYS A 62 -22.83 3.45 -18.95
CA CYS A 62 -23.01 4.42 -20.03
C CYS A 62 -21.91 5.46 -19.99
N LEU A 63 -21.74 6.15 -21.12
CA LEU A 63 -20.79 7.25 -21.27
C LEU A 63 -21.53 8.57 -21.18
N ILE A 64 -20.94 9.51 -20.46
CA ILE A 64 -21.43 10.89 -20.37
C ILE A 64 -20.27 11.85 -20.67
N PRO A 65 -20.50 12.97 -21.37
CA PRO A 65 -19.50 14.01 -21.52
C PRO A 65 -19.24 14.69 -20.17
N ARG A 66 -18.04 15.25 -19.97
CA ARG A 66 -17.66 15.97 -18.73
C ARG A 66 -18.67 17.04 -18.33
N GLN A 67 -19.25 17.74 -19.31
CA GLN A 67 -20.19 18.83 -19.07
C GLN A 67 -21.53 18.36 -18.45
N GLU A 68 -21.90 17.10 -18.65
CA GLU A 68 -23.09 16.48 -18.08
C GLU A 68 -22.81 15.77 -16.74
N ALA A 69 -21.54 15.60 -16.38
CA ALA A 69 -21.15 14.98 -15.13
C ALA A 69 -21.40 15.94 -13.94
N PRO A 70 -22.06 15.48 -12.87
CA PRO A 70 -22.23 16.28 -11.65
C PRO A 70 -20.88 16.70 -11.07
N ALA A 71 -20.78 17.95 -10.58
CA ALA A 71 -19.54 18.49 -10.01
C ALA A 71 -19.01 17.66 -8.82
N GLU A 72 -19.91 17.13 -7.98
CA GLU A 72 -19.56 16.23 -6.88
C GLU A 72 -18.92 14.93 -7.39
N ALA A 73 -19.52 14.31 -8.41
CA ALA A 73 -19.01 13.08 -9.00
C ALA A 73 -17.63 13.27 -9.68
N LEU A 74 -17.38 14.44 -10.26
CA LEU A 74 -16.07 14.82 -10.79
C LEU A 74 -15.02 14.96 -9.67
N SER A 75 -15.37 15.63 -8.57
CA SER A 75 -14.47 15.81 -7.42
C SER A 75 -14.13 14.48 -6.74
N GLU A 76 -15.10 13.59 -6.58
CA GLU A 76 -14.90 12.23 -6.08
C GLU A 76 -13.95 11.43 -6.99
N PHE A 77 -14.15 11.52 -8.31
CA PHE A 77 -13.30 10.85 -9.29
C PHE A 77 -11.85 11.34 -9.23
N GLU A 78 -11.65 12.65 -9.18
CA GLU A 78 -10.32 13.27 -9.06
C GLU A 78 -9.63 12.84 -7.75
N SER A 79 -10.35 12.86 -6.63
CA SER A 79 -9.84 12.42 -5.33
C SER A 79 -9.46 10.95 -5.33
N ALA A 80 -10.31 10.09 -5.90
CA ALA A 80 -10.05 8.67 -6.02
C ALA A 80 -8.88 8.38 -6.98
N LYS A 81 -8.72 9.15 -8.07
CA LYS A 81 -7.57 9.06 -8.98
C LYS A 81 -6.28 9.43 -8.26
N ALA A 82 -6.26 10.57 -7.56
CA ALA A 82 -5.10 11.01 -6.78
C ALA A 82 -4.69 9.98 -5.74
N LYS A 83 -5.67 9.41 -5.01
CA LYS A 83 -5.44 8.33 -4.05
C LYS A 83 -4.78 7.11 -4.70
N ARG A 84 -5.26 6.65 -5.87
CA ARG A 84 -4.67 5.52 -6.59
C ARG A 84 -3.24 5.77 -7.07
N VAL A 85 -2.95 7.00 -7.52
CA VAL A 85 -1.58 7.38 -7.90
C VAL A 85 -0.67 7.27 -6.69
N LEU A 86 -1.08 7.83 -5.55
CA LEU A 86 -0.34 7.74 -4.30
C LEU A 86 -0.12 6.27 -3.87
N GLU A 87 -1.18 5.44 -3.88
CA GLU A 87 -1.08 4.01 -3.54
C GLU A 87 -0.10 3.25 -4.45
N ARG A 88 -0.06 3.57 -5.76
CA ARG A 88 0.89 2.98 -6.70
C ARG A 88 2.33 3.44 -6.43
N GLU A 89 2.53 4.71 -6.12
CA GLU A 89 3.84 5.25 -5.77
C GLU A 89 4.36 4.64 -4.45
N GLU A 90 3.50 4.53 -3.44
CA GLU A 90 3.80 3.87 -2.17
C GLU A 90 4.15 2.39 -2.38
N ALA A 91 3.37 1.66 -3.19
CA ALA A 91 3.65 0.26 -3.51
C ALA A 91 4.97 0.09 -4.26
N ALA A 92 5.28 0.98 -5.21
CA ALA A 92 6.55 0.97 -5.94
C ALA A 92 7.73 1.27 -5.02
N TYR A 93 7.58 2.21 -4.08
CA TYR A 93 8.57 2.50 -3.06
C TYR A 93 8.82 1.29 -2.14
N GLU A 94 7.76 0.67 -1.62
CA GLU A 94 7.85 -0.53 -0.77
C GLU A 94 8.52 -1.71 -1.49
N ALA A 95 8.20 -1.94 -2.77
CA ALA A 95 8.85 -2.97 -3.58
C ALA A 95 10.36 -2.73 -3.71
N LYS A 96 10.77 -1.48 -3.99
CA LYS A 96 12.18 -1.10 -4.07
C LYS A 96 12.89 -1.28 -2.72
N CYS A 97 12.26 -0.90 -1.62
CA CYS A 97 12.81 -1.08 -0.27
C CYS A 97 12.94 -2.56 0.09
N LYS A 98 11.99 -3.39 -0.32
CA LYS A 98 12.07 -4.85 -0.14
C LYS A 98 13.28 -5.44 -0.87
N GLU A 99 13.49 -5.08 -2.13
CA GLU A 99 14.67 -5.54 -2.89
C GLU A 99 15.98 -5.12 -2.21
N GLY A 100 16.05 -3.87 -1.73
CA GLY A 100 17.19 -3.37 -0.96
C GLY A 100 17.38 -4.13 0.35
N PHE A 101 16.30 -4.45 1.05
CA PHE A 101 16.34 -5.26 2.27
C PHE A 101 16.88 -6.66 1.98
N ASP A 102 16.33 -7.35 0.98
CA ASP A 102 16.75 -8.72 0.63
C ASP A 102 18.25 -8.78 0.30
N GLN A 103 18.75 -7.82 -0.47
CA GLN A 103 20.18 -7.72 -0.82
C GLN A 103 21.07 -7.46 0.41
N LEU A 104 20.72 -6.48 1.24
CA LEU A 104 21.52 -6.13 2.42
C LEU A 104 21.46 -7.23 3.48
N TYR A 105 20.27 -7.81 3.70
CA TYR A 105 20.06 -8.89 4.65
C TYR A 105 20.90 -10.12 4.29
N GLN A 106 20.91 -10.53 3.01
CA GLN A 106 21.74 -11.65 2.55
C GLN A 106 23.22 -11.39 2.81
N LYS A 107 23.73 -10.20 2.46
CA LYS A 107 25.12 -9.82 2.73
C LYS A 107 25.45 -9.88 4.22
N MET A 108 24.53 -9.47 5.09
CA MET A 108 24.72 -9.51 6.54
C MET A 108 24.69 -10.93 7.09
N GLN A 109 23.86 -11.82 6.53
CA GLN A 109 23.88 -13.26 6.85
C GLN A 109 25.21 -13.90 6.49
N ASP A 110 25.74 -13.61 5.30
CA ASP A 110 27.03 -14.16 4.84
C ASP A 110 28.20 -13.70 5.72
N SER A 111 28.05 -12.55 6.38
CA SER A 111 29.02 -11.99 7.34
C SER A 111 28.76 -12.37 8.80
N GLU A 112 27.81 -13.28 9.07
CA GLU A 112 27.43 -13.72 10.41
C GLU A 112 27.05 -12.56 11.36
N THR A 113 26.44 -11.49 10.83
CA THR A 113 26.07 -10.32 11.66
C THR A 113 24.95 -10.65 12.65
N PHE A 114 24.10 -11.63 12.33
CA PHE A 114 22.97 -12.03 13.16
C PHE A 114 23.32 -13.26 14.03
N PRO A 115 22.80 -13.33 15.28
CA PRO A 115 21.93 -12.36 15.92
C PRO A 115 22.67 -11.10 16.39
N ILE A 116 22.04 -9.93 16.28
CA ILE A 116 22.58 -8.68 16.82
C ILE A 116 22.41 -8.61 18.34
N PRO A 117 23.32 -7.95 19.08
CA PRO A 117 23.20 -7.76 20.53
C PRO A 117 22.08 -6.74 20.86
N LEU A 118 21.21 -7.10 21.81
CA LEU A 118 20.03 -6.30 22.20
C LEU A 118 20.25 -5.38 23.42
N GLY A 119 21.49 -5.17 23.86
CA GLY A 119 21.76 -4.41 25.09
C GLY A 119 20.97 -4.93 26.32
N ARG A 120 20.63 -4.03 27.24
CA ARG A 120 19.76 -4.36 28.38
C ARG A 120 18.31 -4.46 27.90
N THR A 121 17.69 -5.62 28.07
CA THR A 121 16.28 -5.81 27.72
C THR A 121 15.36 -5.33 28.84
N VAL A 122 14.40 -4.48 28.52
CA VAL A 122 13.36 -3.98 29.45
C VAL A 122 11.97 -4.07 28.81
N GLN A 123 10.93 -3.89 29.61
CA GLN A 123 9.55 -3.81 29.13
C GLN A 123 8.82 -2.65 29.80
N THR A 124 7.82 -2.08 29.14
CA THR A 124 6.96 -1.05 29.74
C THR A 124 5.95 -1.65 30.72
N HIS A 125 5.32 -0.77 31.50
CA HIS A 125 4.25 -1.16 32.41
C HIS A 125 3.08 -1.83 31.68
N GLY A 126 2.68 -1.33 30.50
CA GLY A 126 1.61 -1.91 29.70
C GLY A 126 1.88 -3.37 29.31
N VAL A 127 3.11 -3.66 28.86
CA VAL A 127 3.53 -5.04 28.56
C VAL A 127 3.55 -5.91 29.81
N HIS A 128 4.00 -5.37 30.95
CA HIS A 128 3.96 -6.10 32.21
C HIS A 128 2.54 -6.48 32.64
N VAL A 129 1.56 -5.58 32.49
CA VAL A 129 0.15 -5.88 32.77
C VAL A 129 -0.34 -7.05 31.92
N LEU A 130 -0.03 -7.05 30.61
CA LEU A 130 -0.40 -8.17 29.74
C LEU A 130 0.24 -9.50 30.18
N GLN A 131 1.43 -9.47 30.76
CA GLN A 131 2.05 -10.67 31.32
C GLN A 131 1.36 -11.17 32.58
N VAL A 132 1.05 -10.28 33.52
CA VAL A 132 0.36 -10.63 34.77
C VAL A 132 -1.03 -11.19 34.49
N GLU A 133 -1.72 -10.66 33.47
CA GLU A 133 -3.02 -11.15 33.02
C GLU A 133 -2.95 -12.43 32.16
N GLY A 134 -1.75 -12.94 31.88
CA GLY A 134 -1.54 -14.15 31.06
C GLY A 134 -1.82 -13.97 29.56
N LYS A 135 -2.05 -12.73 29.11
CA LYS A 135 -2.32 -12.38 27.70
C LYS A 135 -1.07 -12.48 26.83
N VAL A 136 0.09 -12.20 27.42
CA VAL A 136 1.41 -12.37 26.78
C VAL A 136 2.31 -13.15 27.74
N SER A 137 2.98 -14.20 27.27
CA SER A 137 3.89 -14.99 28.10
C SER A 137 5.34 -14.48 28.01
N LEU A 138 6.19 -14.92 28.93
CA LEU A 138 7.64 -14.68 28.84
C LEU A 138 8.22 -15.26 27.54
N LEU A 139 7.75 -16.43 27.11
CA LEU A 139 8.18 -17.05 25.85
C LEU A 139 7.83 -16.18 24.64
N ASP A 140 6.64 -15.57 24.64
CA ASP A 140 6.25 -14.67 23.56
C ASP A 140 7.17 -13.43 23.50
N LEU A 141 7.56 -12.87 24.66
CA LEU A 141 8.52 -11.76 24.71
C LEU A 141 9.92 -12.15 24.25
N GLN A 142 10.39 -13.34 24.65
CA GLN A 142 11.67 -13.86 24.19
C GLN A 142 11.67 -14.08 22.67
N GLU A 143 10.54 -14.52 22.11
CA GLU A 143 10.42 -14.76 20.67
C GLU A 143 10.45 -13.45 19.86
N VAL A 144 9.76 -12.39 20.30
CA VAL A 144 9.83 -11.09 19.58
C VAL A 144 11.23 -10.46 19.67
N LEU A 145 11.91 -10.61 20.81
CA LEU A 145 13.30 -10.17 20.97
C LEU A 145 14.24 -10.97 20.06
N ARG A 146 14.06 -12.31 20.01
CA ARG A 146 14.82 -13.19 19.11
C ARG A 146 14.61 -12.80 17.65
N LYS A 147 13.37 -12.62 17.21
CA LYS A 147 13.03 -12.18 15.85
C LYS A 147 13.67 -10.83 15.50
N HIS A 148 13.61 -9.87 16.43
CA HIS A 148 14.28 -8.57 16.26
C HIS A 148 15.78 -8.76 16.10
N SER A 149 16.41 -9.58 16.95
CA SER A 149 17.84 -9.85 16.87
C SER A 149 18.26 -10.55 15.58
N LEU A 150 17.34 -11.21 14.87
CA LEU A 150 17.60 -11.92 13.62
C LEU A 150 17.22 -11.11 12.37
N GLY A 151 16.77 -9.86 12.54
CA GLY A 151 16.44 -8.96 11.44
C GLY A 151 15.05 -9.15 10.82
N ASP A 152 14.13 -9.86 11.47
CA ASP A 152 12.76 -10.11 10.95
C ASP A 152 11.91 -8.82 10.90
N TYR A 153 12.03 -8.02 11.96
CA TYR A 153 11.39 -6.73 12.21
C TYR A 153 9.84 -6.69 12.12
N GLY A 154 9.18 -7.81 11.81
CA GLY A 154 7.73 -7.99 11.86
C GLY A 154 6.93 -7.15 10.86
N LEU A 155 5.95 -6.39 11.37
CA LEU A 155 4.89 -5.71 10.63
C LEU A 155 5.20 -4.24 10.28
N VAL A 156 6.45 -3.80 10.45
CA VAL A 156 6.86 -2.48 9.94
C VAL A 156 7.01 -2.54 8.42
N SER A 157 6.90 -1.37 7.77
CA SER A 157 7.03 -1.26 6.31
C SER A 157 8.41 -1.73 5.84
N TRP A 158 8.55 -2.11 4.57
CA TRP A 158 9.83 -2.47 4.00
C TRP A 158 10.84 -1.33 4.08
N GLY A 159 10.38 -0.08 3.92
CA GLY A 159 11.21 1.10 4.16
C GLY A 159 11.83 1.11 5.56
N ASP A 160 11.04 0.83 6.59
CA ASP A 160 11.53 0.83 7.98
C ASP A 160 12.37 -0.43 8.30
N LYS A 161 12.05 -1.59 7.71
CA LYS A 161 12.91 -2.79 7.81
C LYS A 161 14.30 -2.53 7.22
N LEU A 162 14.37 -1.90 6.06
CA LEU A 162 15.63 -1.55 5.42
C LEU A 162 16.43 -0.56 6.28
N LYS A 163 15.78 0.49 6.80
CA LYS A 163 16.41 1.42 7.74
C LYS A 163 16.95 0.71 8.98
N ASN A 164 16.23 -0.26 9.54
CA ASN A 164 16.72 -1.04 10.67
C ASN A 164 18.01 -1.81 10.32
N LEU A 165 18.12 -2.43 9.13
CA LEU A 165 19.37 -3.08 8.73
C LEU A 165 20.53 -2.08 8.62
N GLU A 166 20.28 -0.94 8.00
CA GLU A 166 21.29 0.12 7.87
C GLU A 166 21.71 0.70 9.24
N ALA A 167 20.78 0.75 10.20
CA ALA A 167 20.99 1.22 11.55
C ALA A 167 21.89 0.31 12.38
N ILE A 168 21.97 -1.00 12.08
CA ILE A 168 22.86 -1.94 12.79
C ILE A 168 24.31 -1.44 12.78
N ALA A 169 24.84 -1.15 11.58
CA ALA A 169 26.23 -0.73 11.43
C ALA A 169 26.51 0.65 12.06
N LYS A 170 25.52 1.54 12.00
CA LYS A 170 25.62 2.91 12.54
C LYS A 170 25.30 2.98 14.04
N LYS A 171 24.84 1.87 14.63
CA LYS A 171 24.22 1.82 15.96
C LYS A 171 23.13 2.87 16.13
N ASP A 172 22.31 3.06 15.10
CA ASP A 172 21.21 4.02 15.15
C ASP A 172 19.94 3.40 15.75
N TYR A 173 18.93 4.22 15.97
CA TYR A 173 17.62 3.80 16.45
C TYR A 173 17.01 2.71 15.57
N MET A 174 16.39 1.71 16.19
CA MET A 174 15.68 0.63 15.50
C MET A 174 14.32 0.37 16.13
N LEU A 175 13.34 0.04 15.29
CA LEU A 175 11.97 -0.25 15.72
C LEU A 175 11.39 -1.41 14.94
N SER A 176 10.81 -2.37 15.65
CA SER A 176 10.05 -3.48 15.08
C SER A 176 8.66 -3.54 15.70
N ARG A 177 7.73 -4.18 14.99
CA ARG A 177 6.36 -4.38 15.46
C ARG A 177 5.93 -5.82 15.22
N TYR A 178 5.34 -6.47 16.21
CA TYR A 178 4.88 -7.85 16.12
C TYR A 178 3.46 -7.96 16.63
N GLU A 179 2.69 -8.91 16.09
CA GLU A 179 1.39 -9.30 16.62
C GLU A 179 1.58 -10.58 17.45
N VAL A 180 1.10 -10.55 18.69
CA VAL A 180 1.30 -11.59 19.70
C VAL A 180 -0.02 -11.79 20.41
N ARG A 181 -0.69 -12.91 20.12
CA ARG A 181 -1.95 -13.31 20.78
C ARG A 181 -3.03 -12.22 20.77
N GLY A 182 -3.20 -11.50 19.65
CA GLY A 182 -4.16 -10.40 19.52
C GLY A 182 -3.63 -9.05 20.00
N HIS A 183 -2.39 -8.97 20.50
CA HIS A 183 -1.77 -7.74 20.98
C HIS A 183 -0.60 -7.31 20.10
N SER A 184 -0.55 -6.02 19.77
CA SER A 184 0.58 -5.43 19.05
C SER A 184 1.68 -5.04 20.04
N LEU A 185 2.89 -5.55 19.84
CA LEU A 185 4.08 -5.25 20.62
C LEU A 185 5.14 -4.58 19.72
N CYS A 186 5.73 -3.50 20.20
CA CYS A 186 6.87 -2.86 19.58
C CYS A 186 8.16 -3.29 20.30
N VAL A 187 9.21 -3.59 19.54
CA VAL A 187 10.58 -3.78 20.06
C VAL A 187 11.41 -2.61 19.57
N GLU A 188 11.88 -1.79 20.49
CA GLU A 188 12.62 -0.56 20.24
C GLU A 188 14.04 -0.69 20.76
N MET A 189 15.02 -0.28 19.97
CA MET A 189 16.42 -0.22 20.37
C MET A 189 16.95 1.20 20.18
N MET A 190 17.41 1.81 21.29
CA MET A 190 17.88 3.20 21.29
C MET A 190 19.21 3.35 20.56
N THR A 191 19.51 4.55 20.04
CA THR A 191 20.83 4.87 19.47
C THR A 191 21.97 4.49 20.42
N GLY A 192 23.01 3.86 19.88
CA GLY A 192 24.11 3.24 20.61
C GLY A 192 23.84 1.80 21.06
N HIS A 193 22.59 1.33 20.93
CA HIS A 193 22.08 0.03 21.36
C HIS A 193 22.34 -0.34 22.84
N PRO A 194 22.26 0.60 23.82
CA PRO A 194 22.48 0.26 25.22
C PRO A 194 21.30 -0.51 25.83
N GLN A 195 20.10 -0.35 25.26
CA GLN A 195 18.84 -0.88 25.78
C GLN A 195 17.91 -1.26 24.62
N THR A 196 17.27 -2.42 24.75
CA THR A 196 16.14 -2.85 23.92
C THR A 196 14.89 -2.93 24.80
N MET A 197 13.83 -2.25 24.39
CA MET A 197 12.59 -2.13 25.13
C MET A 197 11.43 -2.77 24.37
N VAL A 198 10.68 -3.63 25.04
CA VAL A 198 9.38 -4.10 24.54
C VAL A 198 8.27 -3.21 25.09
N ARG A 199 7.43 -2.65 24.21
CA ARG A 199 6.37 -1.71 24.60
C ARG A 199 5.10 -1.88 23.80
N LEU A 200 3.99 -1.31 24.28
CA LEU A 200 2.76 -1.23 23.49
C LEU A 200 2.83 -0.03 22.52
N PRO A 201 2.17 -0.08 21.36
CA PRO A 201 2.02 1.08 20.49
C PRO A 201 1.26 2.26 21.12
N SER A 202 0.55 2.05 22.23
CA SER A 202 -0.07 3.12 23.01
C SER A 202 0.91 3.85 23.92
N ASP A 203 2.11 3.31 24.13
CA ASP A 203 3.12 3.86 25.04
C ASP A 203 4.06 4.86 24.32
N TYR A 204 3.62 5.47 23.20
CA TYR A 204 4.34 6.55 22.51
C TYR A 204 4.07 7.91 23.16
#